data_AF-A0A2P2L2L0-F1
#
_entry.id   AF-A0A2P2L2L0-F1
#
_cell.length_a   1.000
_cell.length_b   1.000
_cell.length_c   1.000
_cell.angle_alpha   90.00
_cell.angle_beta   90.00
_cell.angle_gamma   90.00
#
_symmetry.space_group_name_H-M   'P 1'
#
loop_
_entity.id
_entity.type
_entity.pdbx_description
1 polymer ?
#
loop_
_entity_poly.entity_id
_entity_poly.type
_entity_poly.pdbx_seq_one_letter_code
_entity_poly.pdbx_strand_id
1 'polypeptide(L)'
;MEKMEILTLDLFSCMLPVLLGLLDSKTERHAQVSLEMLLKLVAVFGPVVRSTISAPRPVGVDLHAEQRIECCNQCFMQLQKIQQILPALMRRGGVLARCAQELNLVLQES
;
A
#
# COMPACT_ATOMS: atom_id res chain seq x y z
N MET A 1 19.54 1.75 2.39
CA MET A 1 18.52 1.59 1.34
C MET A 1 18.51 0.12 0.98
N GLU A 2 17.56 -0.67 1.50
CA GLU A 2 17.38 -2.06 1.05
C GLU A 2 17.05 -2.05 -0.45
N LYS A 3 17.19 -3.20 -1.13
CA LYS A 3 17.05 -3.37 -2.60
C LYS A 3 15.62 -3.12 -3.13
N MET A 4 15.07 -1.94 -2.88
CA MET A 4 13.76 -1.48 -3.37
C MET A 4 13.72 -1.38 -4.89
N GLU A 5 14.87 -1.28 -5.54
CA GLU A 5 15.00 -1.26 -7.01
C GLU A 5 14.48 -2.54 -7.69
N ILE A 6 14.35 -3.65 -6.94
CA ILE A 6 13.79 -4.91 -7.45
C ILE A 6 12.26 -4.90 -7.43
N LEU A 7 11.64 -3.98 -6.68
CA LEU A 7 10.19 -3.95 -6.50
C LEU A 7 9.53 -3.34 -7.75
N THR A 8 8.50 -4.01 -8.24
CA THR A 8 7.65 -3.54 -9.34
C THR A 8 6.23 -3.29 -8.85
N LEU A 9 5.42 -2.58 -9.64
CA LEU A 9 4.00 -2.38 -9.35
C LEU A 9 3.24 -3.71 -9.25
N ASP A 10 3.56 -4.67 -10.11
CA ASP A 10 2.94 -6.00 -10.08
C ASP A 10 3.28 -6.75 -8.79
N LEU A 11 4.54 -6.67 -8.35
CA LEU A 11 4.95 -7.27 -7.09
C LEU A 11 4.27 -6.57 -5.91
N PHE A 12 4.17 -5.25 -5.93
CA PHE A 12 3.44 -4.48 -4.93
C PHE A 12 1.97 -4.94 -4.83
N SER A 13 1.28 -5.06 -5.97
CA SER A 13 -0.10 -5.58 -6.04
C SER A 13 -0.23 -6.95 -5.39
N CYS A 14 0.68 -7.89 -5.70
CA CYS A 14 0.70 -9.23 -5.13
C CYS A 14 1.01 -9.25 -3.62
N MET A 15 1.84 -8.32 -3.12
CA MET A 15 2.23 -8.27 -1.71
C MET A 15 1.15 -7.64 -0.81
N LEU A 16 0.36 -6.69 -1.32
CA LEU A 16 -0.64 -5.97 -0.53
C LEU A 16 -1.62 -6.88 0.24
N PRO A 17 -2.24 -7.91 -0.36
CA PRO A 17 -3.13 -8.83 0.36
C PRO A 17 -2.41 -9.59 1.49
N VAL A 18 -1.16 -9.99 1.27
CA VAL A 18 -0.34 -10.68 2.27
C VAL A 18 -0.05 -9.76 3.45
N LEU A 19 0.39 -8.53 3.17
CA LEU A 19 0.68 -7.52 4.19
C LEU A 19 -0.59 -7.16 4.98
N LEU A 20 -1.72 -6.99 4.29
CA LEU A 20 -3.02 -6.77 4.93
C LEU A 20 -3.37 -7.92 5.90
N GLY A 21 -3.20 -9.18 5.49
CA GLY A 21 -3.41 -10.33 6.37
C GLY A 21 -2.49 -10.36 7.59
N LEU A 22 -1.25 -9.89 7.45
CA LEU A 22 -0.29 -9.81 8.56
C LEU A 22 -0.65 -8.72 9.58
N LEU A 23 -1.37 -7.65 9.18
CA LEU A 23 -1.83 -6.60 10.10
C LEU A 23 -2.84 -7.13 11.13
N ASP A 24 -3.62 -8.16 10.78
CA ASP A 24 -4.59 -8.81 11.67
C ASP A 24 -4.00 -10.03 12.40
N SER A 25 -2.69 -10.24 12.31
CA SER A 25 -2.04 -11.37 12.97
C SER A 25 -2.09 -11.25 14.50
N LYS A 26 -2.28 -12.39 15.17
CA LYS A 26 -2.20 -12.50 16.65
C LYS A 26 -0.79 -12.20 17.19
N THR A 27 0.24 -12.30 16.36
CA THR A 27 1.62 -12.00 16.74
C THR A 27 1.94 -10.55 16.40
N GLU A 28 2.17 -9.73 17.41
CA GLU A 28 2.42 -8.28 17.24
C GLU A 28 3.56 -7.97 16.28
N ARG A 29 4.64 -8.76 16.33
CA ARG A 29 5.79 -8.58 15.44
C ARG A 29 5.44 -8.73 13.95
N HIS A 30 4.44 -9.54 13.59
CA HIS A 30 3.98 -9.65 12.20
C HIS A 30 3.33 -8.35 11.72
N ALA A 31 2.46 -7.77 12.56
CA ALA A 31 1.82 -6.49 12.25
C ALA A 31 2.86 -5.37 12.12
N GLN A 32 3.87 -5.35 13.00
CA GLN A 32 4.95 -4.36 12.94
C GLN A 32 5.76 -4.49 11.63
N VAL A 33 6.24 -5.69 11.29
CA VAL A 33 6.99 -5.91 10.04
C VAL A 33 6.14 -5.57 8.81
N SER A 34 4.84 -5.88 8.87
CA SER A 34 3.90 -5.51 7.79
C SER A 34 3.78 -4.00 7.63
N LEU A 35 3.61 -3.25 8.72
CA LEU A 35 3.55 -1.78 8.69
C LEU A 35 4.85 -1.17 8.14
N GLU A 36 6.01 -1.66 8.58
CA GLU A 36 7.32 -1.17 8.09
C GLU A 36 7.49 -1.43 6.58
N MET A 37 7.04 -2.60 6.09
CA MET A 37 7.09 -2.92 4.66
C MET A 37 6.06 -2.10 3.86
N LEU A 38 4.86 -1.89 4.40
CA LEU A 38 3.84 -1.04 3.79
C LEU A 38 4.31 0.41 3.67
N LEU A 39 4.95 0.96 4.70
CA LEU A 39 5.51 2.31 4.67
C LEU A 39 6.47 2.49 3.49
N LYS A 40 7.39 1.54 3.35
CA LYS A 40 8.39 1.48 2.27
C LYS A 40 7.75 1.37 0.89
N LEU A 41 6.77 0.48 0.74
CA LEU A 41 6.11 0.22 -0.54
C LEU A 41 5.20 1.37 -0.96
N VAL A 42 4.39 1.90 -0.04
CA VAL A 42 3.46 3.00 -0.32
C VAL A 42 4.23 4.28 -0.65
N ALA A 43 5.35 4.56 0.02
CA ALA A 43 6.19 5.71 -0.32
C ALA A 43 6.69 5.68 -1.78
N VAL A 44 6.89 4.49 -2.36
CA VAL A 44 7.35 4.33 -3.75
C VAL A 44 6.17 4.25 -4.73
N PHE A 45 5.17 3.42 -4.44
CA PHE A 45 4.10 3.08 -5.39
C PHE A 45 2.78 3.81 -5.14
N GLY A 46 2.58 4.40 -3.96
CA GLY A 46 1.39 5.20 -3.63
C GLY A 46 1.14 6.32 -4.65
N PRO A 47 2.13 7.19 -4.93
CA PRO A 47 2.00 8.24 -5.94
C PRO A 47 1.70 7.69 -7.35
N VAL A 48 2.27 6.53 -7.69
CA VAL A 48 2.02 5.86 -8.98
C VAL A 48 0.57 5.40 -9.08
N VAL A 49 0.05 4.78 -8.01
CA VAL A 49 -1.35 4.31 -7.94
C VAL A 49 -2.30 5.49 -8.04
N ARG A 50 -2.12 6.53 -7.22
CA ARG A 50 -3.02 7.70 -7.24
C ARG A 50 -2.99 8.43 -8.57
N SER A 51 -1.80 8.74 -9.09
CA SER A 51 -1.68 9.44 -10.38
C SER A 51 -2.36 8.65 -11.50
N THR A 52 -2.15 7.33 -11.56
CA THR A 52 -2.80 6.47 -12.56
C THR A 52 -4.33 6.47 -12.44
N ILE A 53 -4.88 6.39 -11.23
CA ILE A 53 -6.34 6.35 -11.01
C ILE A 53 -7.00 7.71 -11.26
N SER A 54 -6.30 8.80 -10.92
CA SER A 54 -6.81 10.16 -11.12
C SER A 54 -6.66 10.65 -12.57
N ALA A 55 -5.86 9.95 -13.39
CA ALA A 55 -5.65 10.32 -14.78
C ALA A 55 -6.92 10.12 -15.62
N PRO A 56 -7.14 10.95 -16.67
CA PRO A 56 -8.17 10.69 -17.65
C PRO A 56 -8.01 9.29 -18.27
N ARG A 57 -9.13 8.67 -18.64
CA ARG A 57 -9.10 7.36 -19.30
C ARG A 57 -8.31 7.46 -20.62
N PRO A 58 -7.45 6.47 -20.92
CA PRO A 58 -6.78 6.40 -22.22
C PRO A 58 -7.79 6.47 -23.37
N VAL A 59 -7.39 7.13 -24.46
CA VAL A 59 -8.16 7.20 -25.70
C VAL A 59 -7.44 6.36 -26.75
N GLY A 60 -8.18 5.51 -27.48
CA GLY A 60 -7.61 4.53 -28.41
C GLY A 60 -7.41 3.17 -27.76
N VAL A 61 -6.62 2.31 -28.40
CA VAL A 61 -6.34 0.94 -27.94
C VAL A 61 -4.91 0.90 -27.40
N ASP A 62 -4.76 1.04 -26.08
CA ASP A 62 -3.49 0.86 -25.38
C ASP A 62 -3.67 -0.16 -24.25
N LEU A 63 -3.44 -1.43 -24.59
CA LEU A 63 -3.58 -2.56 -23.67
C LEU A 63 -2.66 -2.45 -22.45
N HIS A 64 -1.48 -1.83 -22.60
CA HIS A 64 -0.55 -1.67 -21.48
C HIS A 64 -1.05 -0.62 -20.49
N ALA A 65 -1.58 0.49 -20.99
CA ALA A 65 -2.22 1.50 -20.15
C ALA A 65 -3.45 0.92 -19.41
N GLU A 66 -4.28 0.14 -20.11
CA GLU A 66 -5.43 -0.54 -19.52
C GLU A 66 -5.02 -1.52 -18.40
N GLN A 67 -4.04 -2.38 -18.65
CA GLN A 67 -3.53 -3.33 -17.65
C GLN A 67 -2.95 -2.62 -16.42
N ARG A 68 -2.23 -1.52 -16.63
CA ARG A 68 -1.69 -0.71 -15.53
C ARG A 68 -2.80 -0.09 -14.68
N ILE A 69 -3.87 0.41 -15.32
CA ILE A 69 -5.04 0.95 -14.60
C ILE A 69 -5.70 -0.14 -13.77
N GLU A 70 -5.87 -1.35 -14.31
CA GLU A 70 -6.44 -2.47 -13.57
C GLU A 70 -5.59 -2.83 -12.34
N CYS A 71 -4.27 -2.95 -12.53
CA CYS A 71 -3.33 -3.24 -11.44
C CYS A 71 -3.36 -2.15 -10.35
N CYS A 72 -3.35 -0.87 -10.74
CA CYS A 72 -3.47 0.26 -9.81
C CYS A 72 -4.81 0.26 -9.07
N ASN A 73 -5.93 -0.04 -9.73
CA ASN A 73 -7.24 -0.14 -9.06
C ASN A 73 -7.25 -1.25 -8.00
N GLN A 74 -6.65 -2.40 -8.30
CA GLN A 74 -6.50 -3.48 -7.32
C GLN A 74 -5.68 -3.03 -6.11
N CYS A 75 -4.54 -2.36 -6.34
CA CYS A 75 -3.73 -1.79 -5.27
C CYS A 75 -4.54 -0.81 -4.42
N PHE A 76 -5.24 0.14 -5.05
CA PHE A 76 -6.03 1.15 -4.36
C PHE A 76 -7.11 0.56 -3.46
N MET A 77 -7.85 -0.44 -3.95
CA MET A 77 -8.84 -1.15 -3.12
C MET A 77 -8.22 -1.79 -1.87
N GLN A 78 -7.00 -2.35 -1.97
CA GLN A 78 -6.30 -2.91 -0.81
C GLN A 78 -5.79 -1.81 0.13
N LEU A 79 -5.26 -0.71 -0.41
CA LEU A 79 -4.84 0.45 0.39
C LEU A 79 -5.99 1.06 1.18
N GLN A 80 -7.18 1.16 0.58
CA GLN A 80 -8.39 1.61 1.30
C GLN A 80 -8.74 0.68 2.47
N LYS A 81 -8.64 -0.64 2.30
CA LYS A 81 -8.86 -1.61 3.39
C LYS A 81 -7.83 -1.42 4.51
N ILE A 82 -6.56 -1.22 4.16
CA ILE A 82 -5.50 -0.92 5.13
C ILE A 82 -5.84 0.34 5.93
N GLN A 83 -6.25 1.43 5.26
CA GLN A 83 -6.65 2.68 5.93
C GLN A 83 -7.76 2.47 6.96
N GLN A 84 -8.72 1.58 6.71
CA GLN A 84 -9.79 1.27 7.68
C GLN A 84 -9.28 0.57 8.95
N ILE A 85 -8.15 -0.14 8.88
CA ILE A 85 -7.59 -0.91 10.01
C ILE A 85 -6.64 -0.05 10.85
N LEU A 86 -5.97 0.96 10.26
CA LEU A 86 -4.98 1.79 10.96
C LEU A 86 -5.49 2.40 12.29
N PRO A 87 -6.72 2.92 12.41
CA PRO A 87 -7.22 3.46 13.68
C PRO A 87 -7.23 2.43 14.82
N ALA A 88 -7.44 1.14 14.52
CA ALA A 88 -7.36 0.09 15.54
C ALA A 88 -5.91 -0.15 15.98
N LEU A 89 -4.96 -0.14 15.05
CA LEU A 89 -3.53 -0.31 15.34
C LEU A 89 -2.94 0.88 16.11
N MET A 90 -3.36 2.10 15.79
CA MET A 90 -2.94 3.32 16.49
C MET A 90 -3.33 3.32 17.97
N ARG A 91 -4.44 2.67 18.34
CA ARG A 91 -4.88 2.56 19.74
C ARG A 91 -4.04 1.59 20.59
N ARG A 92 -3.21 0.74 19.97
CA ARG A 92 -2.37 -0.24 20.69
C ARG A 92 -1.12 0.37 21.35
N GLY A 93 -0.80 1.64 21.05
CA GLY A 93 0.35 2.33 21.60
C GLY A 93 1.70 1.80 21.10
N GLY A 94 2.79 2.30 21.68
CA GLY A 94 4.15 1.85 21.39
C GLY A 94 4.62 2.10 19.95
N VAL A 95 5.55 1.27 19.49
CA VAL A 95 6.13 1.35 18.13
C VAL A 95 5.07 1.07 17.07
N LEU A 96 4.18 0.11 17.30
CA LEU A 96 3.12 -0.25 16.36
C LEU A 96 2.21 0.94 16.04
N ALA A 97 1.81 1.71 17.05
CA ALA A 97 0.98 2.89 16.85
C ALA A 97 1.69 3.98 16.05
N ARG A 98 3.00 4.19 16.29
CA ARG A 98 3.81 5.15 15.54
C ARG A 98 3.93 4.76 14.07
N CYS A 99 4.24 3.50 13.77
CA CYS A 99 4.30 3.01 12.39
C CYS A 99 2.93 3.13 11.69
N ALA A 100 1.83 2.86 12.39
CA ALA A 100 0.49 3.03 11.83
C ALA A 100 0.14 4.50 11.54
N GLN A 101 0.57 5.43 12.39
CA GLN A 101 0.43 6.88 12.18
C GLN A 101 1.23 7.34 10.95
N GLU A 102 2.50 6.95 10.87
CA GLU A 102 3.36 7.27 9.73
C GLU A 102 2.78 6.74 8.43
N LEU A 103 2.31 5.48 8.42
CA LEU A 103 1.67 4.90 7.25
C LEU A 103 0.39 5.66 6.86
N ASN A 104 -0.42 6.09 7.83
CA ASN A 104 -1.62 6.88 7.54
C ASN A 104 -1.27 8.22 6.87
N LEU A 105 -0.22 8.90 7.33
CA LEU A 105 0.25 10.15 6.72
C LEU A 105 0.72 9.92 5.28
N VAL A 106 1.58 8.91 5.06
CA VAL A 106 2.08 8.57 3.73
C VAL A 106 0.92 8.23 2.78
N LEU A 107 -0.11 7.52 3.26
CA LEU A 107 -1.30 7.18 2.46
C LEU A 107 -2.19 8.39 2.13
N GLN A 108 -2.17 9.45 2.93
CA GLN A 108 -2.90 10.69 2.67
C GLN A 108 -2.17 11.61 1.69
N GLU A 109 -0.84 11.58 1.71
CA GLU A 109 0.02 12.37 0.83
C GLU A 109 0.24 11.72 -0.54
N SER A 110 0.13 10.38 -0.59
CA SER A 110 0.29 9.57 -1.80
C SER A 110 -0.82 9.79 -2.82
#